data_AF-H1Y3L3-F1
#
_entry.id   AF-H1Y3L3-F1
#
_cell.length_a   1.000
_cell.length_b   1.000
_cell.length_c   1.000
_cell.angle_alpha   90.00
_cell.angle_beta   90.00
_cell.angle_gamma   90.00
#
_symmetry.space_group_name_H-M   'P 1'
#
loop_
_entity.id
_entity.type
_entity.pdbx_description
1 polymer ?
#
loop_
_entity_poly.entity_id
_entity_poly.type
_entity_poly.pdbx_seq_one_letter_code
_entity_poly.pdbx_strand_id
1 'polypeptide(L)' 'MDEQEQKYIDGFNSGYLLAKHEPTLAAQITSSPNEHNPFFSGLVSGKAEYEREVREWAKGFSRGGPVQDDRDKNRDR' A
#
# COMPACT_ATOMS: atom_id res chain seq x y z
N MET A 1 12.12 -19.08 16.83
CA MET A 1 11.20 -17.94 16.70
C MET A 1 10.86 -17.47 18.09
N ASP A 2 11.15 -16.22 18.40
CA ASP A 2 10.71 -15.56 19.64
C ASP A 2 9.18 -15.37 19.58
N GLU A 3 8.50 -15.42 20.73
CA GLU A 3 7.06 -15.19 20.83
C GLU A 3 6.70 -13.75 20.38
N GLN A 4 7.56 -12.78 20.67
CA GLN A 4 7.38 -11.40 20.23
C GLN A 4 7.51 -11.25 18.72
N GLU A 5 8.46 -11.97 18.13
CA GLU A 5 8.68 -12.03 16.69
C GLU A 5 7.48 -12.67 15.98
N GLN A 6 6.93 -13.76 16.53
CA GLN A 6 5.72 -14.37 15.96
C GLN A 6 4.52 -13.42 16.02
N LYS A 7 4.30 -12.73 17.15
CA LYS A 7 3.23 -11.73 17.28
C LYS A 7 3.38 -10.61 16.26
N TYR A 8 4.61 -10.15 16.03
CA TYR A 8 4.89 -9.14 15.00
C TYR A 8 4.53 -9.65 13.59
N ILE A 9 4.95 -10.87 13.23
CA ILE A 9 4.65 -11.48 11.93
C ILE A 9 3.14 -11.63 11.72
N ASP A 10 2.41 -12.11 12.74
CA ASP A 10 0.96 -12.27 12.68
C ASP A 10 0.26 -10.92 12.53
N GLY A 11 0.75 -9.91 13.25
CA GLY A 11 0.30 -8.53 13.12
C GLY A 11 0.52 -8.00 11.70
N PHE A 12 1.72 -8.19 11.16
CA PHE A 12 2.08 -7.76 9.80
C PHE A 12 1.16 -8.35 8.74
N ASN A 13 1.00 -9.67 8.75
CA ASN A 13 0.13 -10.35 7.79
C ASN A 13 -1.32 -9.87 7.90
N SER A 14 -1.80 -9.71 9.14
CA SER A 14 -3.15 -9.21 9.42
C SER A 14 -3.34 -7.77 8.93
N GLY A 15 -2.38 -6.89 9.19
CA GLY A 15 -2.40 -5.50 8.76
C GLY A 15 -2.39 -5.33 7.25
N TYR A 16 -1.58 -6.13 6.56
CA TYR A 16 -1.53 -6.15 5.10
C TYR A 16 -2.87 -6.59 4.49
N LEU A 17 -3.44 -7.71 4.96
CA LEU A 17 -4.72 -8.21 4.47
C LEU A 17 -5.87 -7.24 4.80
N LEU A 18 -5.85 -6.65 5.98
CA LEU A 18 -6.87 -5.69 6.38
C LEU A 18 -6.83 -4.43 5.52
N ALA A 19 -5.65 -3.89 5.23
CA ALA A 19 -5.51 -2.73 4.35
C ALA A 19 -5.99 -3.03 2.92
N LYS A 20 -5.79 -4.28 2.46
CA LYS A 20 -6.22 -4.75 1.14
C LYS A 20 -7.73 -4.88 0.99
N HIS A 21 -8.41 -5.38 2.02
CA HIS A 21 -9.84 -5.71 1.94
C HIS A 21 -10.74 -4.68 2.62
N GLU A 22 -10.30 -4.06 3.70
CA GLU A 22 -11.06 -3.15 4.55
C GLU A 22 -10.23 -1.90 4.95
N PRO A 23 -9.83 -1.06 3.97
CA PRO A 23 -8.87 0.04 4.20
C PRO A 23 -9.34 1.07 5.23
N THR A 24 -10.64 1.38 5.27
CA THR A 24 -11.21 2.31 6.25
C THR A 24 -11.07 1.77 7.68
N LEU A 25 -11.35 0.48 7.87
CA LEU A 25 -11.21 -0.18 9.16
C LEU A 25 -9.73 -0.25 9.57
N ALA A 26 -8.84 -0.57 8.62
CA ALA A 26 -7.40 -0.56 8.88
C ALA A 26 -6.92 0.82 9.37
N ALA A 27 -7.40 1.91 8.77
CA ALA A 27 -7.09 3.28 9.20
C ALA A 27 -7.62 3.58 10.61
N GLN A 28 -8.85 3.17 10.93
CA GLN A 28 -9.45 3.37 12.26
C GLN A 28 -8.74 2.58 13.36
N ILE A 29 -8.32 1.34 13.08
CA ILE A 29 -7.61 0.50 14.05
C ILE A 29 -6.20 1.05 14.30
N THR A 30 -5.53 1.52 13.25
CA THR A 30 -4.15 2.05 13.35
C THR A 30 -4.07 3.51 13.77
N SER A 31 -5.19 4.23 13.91
CA SER A 31 -5.17 5.65 14.29
C SER A 31 -4.74 5.88 15.74
N SER A 32 -4.89 4.88 16.61
CA SER A 32 -4.55 4.99 18.02
C SER A 32 -3.26 4.20 18.30
N PRO A 33 -2.13 4.86 18.57
CA PRO A 33 -0.86 4.18 18.74
C PRO A 33 -0.85 3.28 19.98
N ASN A 34 -0.37 2.05 19.80
CA ASN A 34 -0.03 1.11 20.86
C ASN A 34 1.38 0.55 20.61
N GLU A 35 2.38 1.39 20.85
CA GLU A 35 3.79 1.14 20.49
C GLU A 35 4.44 -0.01 21.29
N HIS A 36 3.83 -0.42 22.41
CA HIS A 36 4.36 -1.48 23.26
C HIS A 36 3.86 -2.89 22.89
N ASN A 37 2.98 -3.02 21.89
CA ASN A 37 2.46 -4.30 21.45
C ASN A 37 3.12 -4.74 20.12
N PRO A 38 3.95 -5.79 20.12
CA PRO A 38 4.61 -6.29 18.90
C PRO A 38 3.63 -6.60 17.76
N PHE A 39 2.43 -7.12 18.10
CA PHE A 39 1.39 -7.36 17.11
C PHE A 39 0.88 -6.07 16.49
N PHE A 40 0.66 -5.03 17.30
CA PHE A 40 0.20 -3.73 16.80
C PHE A 40 1.26 -3.09 15.90
N SER A 41 2.53 -3.14 16.29
CA SER A 41 3.66 -2.67 15.46
C SER A 41 3.74 -3.43 14.13
N GLY A 42 3.51 -4.74 14.15
CA GLY A 42 3.38 -5.56 12.94
C GLY A 42 2.21 -5.08 12.08
N LEU A 43 1.04 -4.91 12.67
CA LEU A 43 -0.20 -4.50 11.98
C LEU A 43 -0.06 -3.15 11.26
N VAL A 44 0.55 -2.16 11.93
CA VAL A 44 0.85 -0.86 11.31
C VAL A 44 1.81 -1.01 10.13
N SER A 45 2.86 -1.83 10.29
CA SER A 45 3.87 -2.06 9.25
C SER A 45 3.29 -2.79 8.03
N GLY A 46 2.47 -3.81 8.25
CA GLY A 46 1.80 -4.55 7.17
C GLY A 46 0.83 -3.69 6.37
N LYS A 47 0.05 -2.83 7.05
CA LYS A 47 -0.80 -1.82 6.38
C LYS A 47 0.04 -0.89 5.50
N ALA A 48 1.13 -0.34 6.05
CA ALA A 48 2.00 0.59 5.34
C ALA A 48 2.65 -0.06 4.10
N GLU A 49 2.97 -1.35 4.17
CA GLU A 49 3.52 -2.11 3.05
C GLU A 49 2.52 -2.23 1.90
N TYR A 50 1.27 -2.61 2.17
CA TYR A 50 0.24 -2.64 1.13
C TYR A 50 0.01 -1.26 0.50
N GLU A 51 -0.06 -0.20 1.31
CA GLU A 51 -0.21 1.18 0.82
C GLU A 51 1.00 1.63 -0.03
N ARG A 52 2.20 1.12 0.26
CA ARG A 52 3.38 1.34 -0.57
C ARG A 52 3.24 0.64 -1.92
N GLU A 53 2.87 -0.64 -1.94
CA GLU A 53 2.67 -1.41 -3.18
C GLU A 53 1.62 -0.75 -4.09
N VAL A 54 0.48 -0.34 -3.53
CA VAL A 54 -0.58 0.35 -4.28
C VAL A 54 -0.05 1.66 -4.89
N ARG A 55 0.76 2.43 -4.14
CA ARG A 55 1.38 3.66 -4.65
C ARG A 55 2.37 3.37 -5.79
N GLU A 56 3.17 2.31 -5.69
CA GLU A 56 4.09 1.92 -6.76
C GLU A 56 3.33 1.44 -8.01
N TRP A 57 2.26 0.66 -7.85
CA TRP A 57 1.41 0.27 -8.97
C TRP A 57 0.77 1.49 -9.65
N ALA A 58 0.23 2.42 -8.87
CA ALA A 58 -0.36 3.65 -9.40
C ALA A 58 0.66 4.48 -10.22
N LYS A 59 1.91 4.61 -9.76
CA LYS A 59 2.98 5.27 -10.51
C LYS A 59 3.27 4.58 -11.85
N GLY A 60 3.21 3.25 -11.89
CA GLY A 60 3.36 2.47 -13.11
C GLY A 60 2.29 2.76 -14.15
N PHE A 61 1.04 2.90 -13.72
CA PHE A 61 -0.08 3.28 -14.60
C PHE A 61 0.04 4.72 -15.13
N SER A 62 0.49 5.67 -14.32
CA SER A 62 0.64 7.08 -14.76
C SER A 62 1.73 7.31 -15.81
N ARG A 63 2.68 6.38 -15.98
CA ARG A 63 3.73 6.46 -17.02
C ARG A 63 3.26 6.05 -18.42
N GLY A 64 2.04 5.55 -18.56
CA GLY A 64 1.42 5.15 -19.84
C GLY A 64 0.48 6.20 -20.45
N GLY A 65 0.69 7.50 -20.19
CA GLY A 65 -0.09 8.56 -20.84
C GLY A 65 0.04 8.49 -22.38
N PRO A 66 -1.04 8.79 -23.14
CA PRO A 66 -1.02 8.64 -24.59
C PRO A 66 0.07 9.54 -25.17
N VAL A 67 1.01 8.93 -25.90
CA VAL A 67 1.88 9.66 -26.83
C VAL A 67 0.94 10.25 -27.88
N GLN A 68 0.67 11.55 -27.79
CA GLN A 68 0.09 12.29 -28.89
C GLN A 68 1.14 12.28 -30.01
N ASP A 69 0.98 11.35 -30.95
CA ASP A 69 1.75 11.33 -32.18
C ASP A 69 1.26 12.52 -33.02
N ASP A 70 1.96 13.66 -32.92
CA ASP A 70 1.70 14.90 -33.66
C ASP A 70 1.97 14.76 -35.18
N ARG A 71 1.60 13.63 -35.79
CA ARG A 71 1.88 13.31 -37.20
C ARG A 71 0.78 13.65 -38.21
N ASP A 72 -0.23 14.42 -37.82
CA ASP A 72 -1.36 14.79 -38.70
C ASP A 72 -1.50 16.30 -38.98
N LYS A 73 -0.39 17.03 -39.19
CA LYS A 73 -0.46 18.46 -39.58
C LYS A 73 0.39 18.89 -40.78
N ASN A 74 0.70 18.01 -41.73
CA ASN A 74 1.37 18.49 -42.95
C ASN A 74 1.12 17.63 -44.19
N ARG A 75 -0.15 17.50 -44.60
CA ARG A 75 -0.46 16.97 -45.92
C ARG A 75 -1.58 17.72 -46.63
N ASP A 76 -1.53 19.05 -46.58
CA ASP A 76 -2.30 19.92 -47.48
C ASP A 76 -1.53 21.23 -47.72
N ARG A 77 -0.52 21.21 -48.60
CA ARG A 77 -0.04 22.36 -49.39
C ARG A 77 0.57 21.89 -50.70
#